data_AF-A0A017T1F9-F1
#
_entry.id   AF-A0A017T1F9-F1
#
_cell.length_a   1.000
_cell.length_b   1.000
_cell.length_c   1.000
_cell.angle_alpha   90.00
_cell.angle_beta   90.00
_cell.angle_gamma   90.00
#
_symmetry.space_group_name_H-M   'P 1'
#
loop_
_entity.id
_entity.type
_entity.pdbx_description
1 polymer ?
#
loop_
_entity_poly.entity_id
_entity_poly.type
_entity_poly.pdbx_seq_one_letter_code
_entity_poly.pdbx_strand_id
1 'polypeptide(L)'
;MRTFSSFLPALMALAACQLGCGGSTPPPETAEPESAAEPEPEPPSAAAEPEPEPERVAPGLKSASTDTSIPDDYSISRGDCAQLGNQLATVTRSDQLAQLSPKLTAAQRTQADKNITDVATRMGEKWTAGCEESLVGKIGDRQSIVCALSSKTVKAFDECLNTKTGEK
;
A
#
# COMPACT_ATOMS: atom_id res chain seq x y z
N MET A 1 4.92 -33.72 -48.02
CA MET A 1 3.53 -34.21 -48.23
C MET A 1 2.76 -33.91 -46.95
N ARG A 2 2.13 -32.74 -46.83
CA ARG A 2 0.69 -32.46 -47.03
C ARG A 2 -0.25 -33.42 -46.28
N THR A 3 -0.85 -32.92 -45.21
CA THR A 3 -2.28 -33.09 -44.94
C THR A 3 -2.85 -31.78 -44.40
N PHE A 4 -3.92 -31.33 -45.06
CA PHE A 4 -4.72 -30.13 -44.85
C PHE A 4 -5.86 -30.38 -43.86
N SER A 5 -6.46 -29.28 -43.40
CA SER A 5 -7.89 -29.03 -43.13
C SER A 5 -8.13 -28.51 -41.71
N SER A 6 -8.19 -27.18 -41.53
CA SER A 6 -9.35 -26.30 -41.81
C SER A 6 -10.49 -26.52 -40.82
N PHE A 7 -10.77 -25.52 -39.98
CA PHE A 7 -12.09 -24.87 -39.86
C PHE A 7 -11.97 -23.61 -38.98
N LEU A 8 -11.99 -22.44 -39.63
CA LEU A 8 -12.52 -21.21 -39.05
C LEU A 8 -14.06 -21.29 -39.12
N PRO A 9 -14.77 -20.58 -38.23
CA PRO A 9 -15.46 -19.40 -38.74
C PRO A 9 -15.30 -18.17 -37.85
N ALA A 10 -15.38 -17.03 -38.54
CA ALA A 10 -15.45 -15.68 -38.02
C ALA A 10 -16.91 -15.28 -37.63
N LEU A 11 -17.00 -14.10 -37.02
CA LEU A 11 -18.14 -13.15 -36.96
C LEU A 11 -19.20 -13.30 -35.85
N MET A 12 -19.27 -12.23 -35.02
CA MET A 12 -20.44 -11.40 -34.64
C MET A 12 -20.05 -10.64 -33.34
N ALA A 13 -19.61 -9.38 -33.34
CA ALA A 13 -20.32 -8.11 -33.59
C ALA A 13 -21.35 -7.70 -32.50
N LEU A 14 -21.06 -6.56 -31.85
CA LEU A 14 -21.96 -5.47 -31.37
C LEU A 14 -23.02 -5.73 -30.27
N ALA A 15 -22.87 -5.01 -29.13
CA ALA A 15 -23.89 -4.17 -28.45
C ALA A 15 -23.44 -3.89 -26.99
N ALA A 16 -23.01 -2.69 -26.61
CA ALA A 16 -23.81 -1.51 -26.24
C ALA A 16 -24.53 -1.64 -24.87
N CYS A 17 -24.14 -0.73 -23.96
CA CYS A 17 -24.85 -0.21 -22.79
C CYS A 17 -25.46 -1.18 -21.77
N GLN A 18 -24.86 -1.25 -20.58
CA GLN A 18 -25.60 -1.42 -19.32
C GLN A 18 -25.15 -0.38 -18.29
N LEU A 19 -25.59 0.87 -18.50
CA LEU A 19 -25.89 1.78 -17.40
C LEU A 19 -27.29 1.43 -16.91
N GLY A 20 -27.38 0.89 -15.70
CA GLY A 20 -28.65 0.58 -15.06
C GLY A 20 -28.54 0.62 -13.54
N CYS A 21 -28.71 1.80 -12.95
CA CYS A 21 -29.23 1.92 -11.59
C CYS A 21 -30.68 1.41 -11.60
N GLY A 22 -30.91 0.23 -11.03
CA GLY A 22 -32.25 -0.31 -10.78
C GLY A 22 -32.31 -0.80 -9.35
N GLY A 23 -33.06 -0.07 -8.51
CA GLY A 23 -33.19 -0.36 -7.09
C GLY A 23 -33.88 -1.70 -6.81
N SER A 24 -33.55 -2.29 -5.66
CA SER A 24 -34.40 -3.25 -4.97
C SER A 24 -34.07 -3.23 -3.49
N THR A 25 -34.99 -2.58 -2.76
CA THR A 25 -35.46 -2.80 -1.38
C THR A 25 -34.49 -3.31 -0.30
N PRO A 26 -34.39 -2.64 0.87
CA PRO A 26 -33.84 -3.29 2.06
C PRO A 26 -34.84 -4.34 2.60
N PRO A 27 -34.39 -5.48 3.14
CA PRO A 27 -35.24 -6.34 3.95
C PRO A 27 -35.57 -5.66 5.31
N PRO A 28 -36.77 -5.91 5.86
CA PRO A 28 -37.33 -5.18 7.00
C PRO A 28 -36.67 -5.50 8.34
N GLU A 29 -36.66 -4.48 9.22
CA GLU A 29 -36.44 -4.59 10.66
C GLU A 29 -37.34 -5.65 11.28
N THR A 30 -36.76 -6.54 12.08
CA THR A 30 -37.47 -7.29 13.11
C THR A 30 -36.91 -6.83 14.45
N ALA A 31 -37.81 -6.32 15.28
CA ALA A 31 -37.54 -5.68 16.56
C ALA A 31 -36.92 -6.63 17.61
N GLU A 32 -36.18 -5.98 18.52
CA GLU A 32 -35.57 -6.48 19.76
C GLU A 32 -36.53 -7.27 20.66
N PRO A 33 -35.99 -7.99 21.67
CA PRO A 33 -35.96 -7.33 22.98
C PRO A 33 -34.64 -7.52 23.76
N GLU A 34 -34.29 -6.43 24.44
CA GLU A 34 -33.70 -6.34 25.78
C GLU A 34 -32.65 -7.36 26.22
N SER A 35 -31.42 -6.88 26.42
CA SER A 35 -30.74 -7.18 27.68
C SER A 35 -29.82 -6.03 28.11
N ALA A 36 -30.23 -5.44 29.23
CA ALA A 36 -29.53 -4.48 30.06
C ALA A 36 -28.04 -4.80 30.27
N ALA A 37 -27.20 -3.77 30.21
CA ALA A 37 -26.48 -3.22 31.37
C ALA A 37 -25.34 -2.31 30.89
N GLU A 38 -25.56 -1.01 31.09
CA GLU A 38 -24.51 0.00 31.19
C GLU A 38 -23.60 -0.34 32.38
N PRO A 39 -22.30 -0.02 32.28
CA PRO A 39 -21.79 0.86 33.32
C PRO A 39 -21.03 2.06 32.76
N GLU A 40 -21.34 3.19 33.41
CA GLU A 40 -20.70 4.49 33.37
C GLU A 40 -19.16 4.48 33.52
N PRO A 41 -18.51 5.59 33.10
CA PRO A 41 -17.06 5.76 33.14
C PRO A 41 -16.58 6.18 34.53
N GLU A 42 -15.44 5.63 34.97
CA GLU A 42 -14.70 6.17 36.12
C GLU A 42 -13.41 6.93 35.68
N PRO A 43 -13.04 8.00 36.41
CA PRO A 43 -12.21 9.12 35.94
C PRO A 43 -10.69 8.88 36.11
N PRO A 44 -9.81 9.83 35.71
CA PRO A 44 -8.45 9.54 35.27
C PRO A 44 -7.49 9.29 36.43
N SER A 45 -6.72 8.20 36.34
CA SER A 45 -5.55 8.02 37.19
C SER A 45 -4.40 8.89 36.68
N ALA A 46 -4.29 10.05 37.32
CA ALA A 46 -3.07 10.74 37.74
C ALA A 46 -1.80 10.52 36.89
N ALA A 47 -1.40 11.64 36.27
CA ALA A 47 -0.03 12.12 36.15
C ALA A 47 1.03 11.31 36.91
N ALA A 48 1.84 10.58 36.15
CA ALA A 48 3.23 10.32 36.55
C ALA A 48 4.08 11.35 35.82
N GLU A 49 4.47 12.37 36.57
CA GLU A 49 5.48 13.35 36.22
C GLU A 49 6.79 12.62 35.84
N PRO A 50 7.50 13.05 34.77
CA PRO A 50 8.76 12.44 34.38
C PRO A 50 9.85 12.87 35.35
N GLU A 51 10.34 11.96 36.19
CA GLU A 51 11.57 12.19 36.95
C GLU A 51 12.81 12.17 36.02
N PRO A 52 13.79 13.05 36.27
CA PRO A 52 14.76 13.52 35.29
C PRO A 52 15.91 12.55 34.96
N GLU A 53 16.37 12.69 33.72
CA GLU A 53 17.59 12.11 33.13
C GLU A 53 18.80 12.11 34.07
N PRO A 54 19.48 10.97 34.28
CA PRO A 54 20.90 10.99 34.60
C PRO A 54 21.71 11.25 33.31
N GLU A 55 22.21 12.48 33.24
CA GLU A 55 23.41 12.95 32.55
C GLU A 55 23.96 12.09 31.39
N ARG A 56 23.87 12.68 30.20
CA ARG A 56 24.72 12.39 29.04
C ARG A 56 26.20 12.35 29.45
N VAL A 57 26.72 11.15 29.63
CA VAL A 57 28.15 10.88 29.39
C VAL A 57 28.29 10.68 27.89
N ALA A 58 28.69 11.72 27.16
CA ALA A 58 29.01 11.62 25.75
C ALA A 58 30.32 10.82 25.57
N PRO A 59 30.31 9.62 24.97
CA PRO A 59 31.53 8.97 24.54
C PRO A 59 31.69 9.25 23.05
N GLY A 60 32.56 10.21 22.73
CA GLY A 60 33.32 10.26 21.49
C GLY A 60 32.51 10.30 20.20
N LEU A 61 32.49 11.48 19.58
CA LEU A 61 32.47 11.59 18.12
C LEU A 61 33.68 10.82 17.56
N LYS A 62 33.52 9.51 17.37
CA LYS A 62 34.28 8.82 16.33
C LYS A 62 33.66 9.28 15.04
N SER A 63 34.42 10.12 14.32
CA SER A 63 34.21 10.39 12.91
C SER A 63 33.94 9.07 12.21
N ALA A 64 32.66 8.80 11.92
CA ALA A 64 32.28 7.71 11.06
C ALA A 64 32.78 8.13 9.68
N SER A 65 33.91 7.54 9.31
CA SER A 65 34.46 7.57 7.97
C SER A 65 33.34 7.51 6.95
N THR A 66 33.42 8.40 5.96
CA THR A 66 32.65 8.32 4.73
C THR A 66 33.11 7.08 3.96
N ASP A 67 32.69 5.92 4.45
CA ASP A 67 32.85 4.65 3.78
C ASP A 67 31.68 4.54 2.79
N THR A 68 31.90 5.07 1.58
CA THR A 68 30.97 4.94 0.45
C THR A 68 31.06 3.57 -0.22
N SER A 69 31.71 2.59 0.40
CA SER A 69 31.57 1.19 -0.01
C SER A 69 30.25 0.67 0.54
N ILE A 70 29.16 0.94 -0.21
CA ILE A 70 27.93 0.19 -0.02
C ILE A 70 28.30 -1.28 -0.27
N PRO A 71 28.16 -2.17 0.72
CA PRO A 71 28.47 -3.57 0.51
C PRO A 71 27.54 -4.14 -0.57
N ASP A 72 28.10 -4.79 -1.60
CA ASP A 72 27.35 -5.43 -2.70
C ASP A 72 26.47 -6.61 -2.22
N ASP A 73 26.53 -6.94 -0.92
CA ASP A 73 25.84 -8.03 -0.24
C ASP A 73 24.56 -7.60 0.50
N TYR A 74 23.98 -6.44 0.17
CA TYR A 74 22.68 -6.06 0.74
C TYR A 74 21.60 -7.09 0.40
N SER A 75 21.13 -7.82 1.43
CA SER A 75 20.02 -8.75 1.29
C SER A 75 18.70 -8.09 1.66
N ILE A 76 17.68 -8.28 0.83
CA ILE A 76 16.32 -7.81 1.11
C ILE A 76 15.80 -8.48 2.39
N SER A 77 15.33 -7.67 3.32
CA SER A 77 14.72 -8.11 4.57
C SER A 77 13.19 -8.08 4.48
N ARG A 78 12.52 -8.77 5.42
CA ARG A 78 11.05 -8.64 5.58
C ARG A 78 10.64 -7.19 5.88
N GLY A 79 11.48 -6.46 6.61
CA GLY A 79 11.27 -5.04 6.91
C GLY A 79 11.22 -4.19 5.64
N ASP A 80 12.11 -4.46 4.67
CA ASP A 80 12.11 -3.75 3.38
C ASP A 80 10.84 -4.04 2.60
N CYS A 81 10.41 -5.30 2.57
CA CYS A 81 9.16 -5.68 1.90
C CYS A 81 7.96 -4.93 2.51
N ALA A 82 7.87 -4.86 3.84
CA ALA A 82 6.81 -4.13 4.53
C ALA A 82 6.86 -2.62 4.22
N GLN A 83 8.04 -2.01 4.23
CA GLN A 83 8.20 -0.59 3.91
C GLN A 83 7.81 -0.28 2.46
N LEU A 84 8.27 -1.10 1.51
CA LEU A 84 7.96 -0.94 0.10
C LEU A 84 6.47 -1.16 -0.19
N GLY A 85 5.84 -2.16 0.43
CA GLY A 85 4.39 -2.38 0.30
C GLY A 85 3.56 -1.22 0.86
N ASN A 86 3.95 -0.68 2.02
CA ASN A 86 3.32 0.51 2.61
C ASN A 86 3.49 1.76 1.73
N GLN A 87 4.68 1.94 1.15
CA GLN A 87 4.92 3.04 0.22
C GLN A 87 4.04 2.89 -1.02
N LEU A 88 3.95 1.68 -1.59
CA LEU A 88 3.09 1.41 -2.73
C LEU A 88 1.63 1.74 -2.43
N ALA A 89 1.11 1.34 -1.26
CA ALA A 89 -0.23 1.71 -0.81
C ALA A 89 -0.39 3.24 -0.73
N THR A 90 0.59 3.92 -0.15
CA THR A 90 0.58 5.38 0.02
C THR A 90 0.53 6.12 -1.33
N VAL A 91 1.44 5.82 -2.25
CA VAL A 91 1.48 6.49 -3.56
C VAL A 91 0.26 6.14 -4.41
N THR A 92 -0.27 4.92 -4.27
CA THR A 92 -1.52 4.53 -4.97
C THR A 92 -2.71 5.31 -4.48
N ARG A 93 -2.87 5.45 -3.16
CA ARG A 93 -3.95 6.27 -2.61
C ARG A 93 -3.85 7.70 -3.12
N SER A 94 -2.65 8.29 -3.06
CA SER A 94 -2.41 9.66 -3.56
C SER A 94 -2.79 9.81 -5.03
N ASP A 95 -2.33 8.89 -5.90
CA ASP A 95 -2.60 8.94 -7.33
C ASP A 95 -4.10 8.78 -7.64
N GLN A 96 -4.80 7.89 -6.93
CA GLN A 96 -6.25 7.68 -7.11
C GLN A 96 -7.06 8.85 -6.58
N LEU A 97 -6.67 9.45 -5.45
CA LEU A 97 -7.32 10.65 -4.92
C LEU A 97 -7.16 11.85 -5.87
N ALA A 98 -5.99 11.99 -6.49
CA ALA A 98 -5.74 13.04 -7.48
C ALA A 98 -6.60 12.91 -8.75
N GLN A 99 -7.12 11.71 -9.04
CA GLN A 99 -8.01 11.44 -10.17
C GLN A 99 -9.49 11.68 -9.84
N LEU A 100 -9.84 11.93 -8.57
CA LEU A 100 -11.22 12.20 -8.20
C LEU A 100 -11.73 13.50 -8.83
N SER A 101 -12.98 13.46 -9.29
CA SER A 101 -13.62 14.64 -9.88
C SER A 101 -13.78 15.76 -8.84
N PRO A 102 -13.46 17.01 -9.17
CA PRO A 102 -13.70 18.14 -8.28
C PRO A 102 -15.20 18.41 -8.06
N LYS A 103 -16.08 17.80 -8.86
CA LYS A 103 -17.54 17.96 -8.73
C LYS A 103 -18.18 17.03 -7.69
N LEU A 104 -17.42 16.11 -7.09
CA LEU A 104 -17.93 15.24 -6.04
C LEU A 104 -18.31 16.04 -4.80
N THR A 105 -19.42 15.66 -4.16
CA THR A 105 -19.81 16.20 -2.85
C THR A 105 -18.85 15.72 -1.77
N ALA A 106 -18.84 16.38 -0.61
CA ALA A 106 -17.99 15.99 0.52
C ALA A 106 -18.23 14.54 0.98
N ALA A 107 -19.50 14.10 1.02
CA ALA A 107 -19.85 12.73 1.38
C ALA A 107 -19.33 11.72 0.35
N GLN A 108 -19.45 12.02 -0.95
CA GLN A 108 -18.93 11.15 -2.02
C GLN A 108 -17.41 11.06 -1.99
N ARG A 109 -16.71 12.18 -1.74
CA ARG A 109 -15.24 12.17 -1.60
C ARG A 109 -14.80 11.35 -0.40
N THR A 110 -15.51 11.47 0.73
CA THR A 110 -15.20 10.68 1.93
C THR A 110 -15.37 9.19 1.66
N GLN A 111 -16.46 8.78 0.99
CA GLN A 111 -16.66 7.38 0.63
C GLN A 111 -15.62 6.89 -0.38
N ALA A 112 -15.28 7.72 -1.37
CA ALA A 112 -14.25 7.39 -2.36
C ALA A 112 -12.88 7.22 -1.69
N ASP A 113 -12.49 8.10 -0.77
CA ASP A 113 -11.22 7.99 -0.03
C ASP A 113 -11.15 6.71 0.80
N LYS A 114 -12.23 6.31 1.48
CA LYS A 114 -12.30 5.03 2.19
C LYS A 114 -12.07 3.85 1.25
N ASN A 115 -12.83 3.79 0.15
CA ASN A 115 -12.70 2.70 -0.82
C ASN A 115 -11.31 2.64 -1.46
N ILE A 116 -10.73 3.80 -1.79
CA ILE A 116 -9.37 3.91 -2.32
C ILE A 116 -8.36 3.42 -1.29
N THR A 117 -8.50 3.83 -0.03
CA THR A 117 -7.61 3.42 1.06
C THR A 117 -7.65 1.90 1.24
N ASP A 118 -8.83 1.29 1.23
CA ASP A 118 -8.98 -0.17 1.35
C ASP A 118 -8.30 -0.91 0.19
N VAL A 119 -8.50 -0.45 -1.04
CA VAL A 119 -7.88 -1.06 -2.23
C VAL A 119 -6.36 -0.89 -2.19
N ALA A 120 -5.87 0.30 -1.86
CA ALA A 120 -4.45 0.60 -1.79
C ALA A 120 -3.76 -0.24 -0.70
N THR A 121 -4.39 -0.39 0.46
CA THR A 121 -3.89 -1.21 1.57
C THR A 121 -3.76 -2.67 1.15
N ARG A 122 -4.83 -3.26 0.60
CA ARG A 122 -4.80 -4.66 0.13
C ARG A 122 -3.76 -4.89 -0.96
N MET A 123 -3.53 -3.89 -1.81
CA MET A 123 -2.52 -3.97 -2.85
C MET A 123 -1.10 -3.94 -2.24
N GLY A 124 -0.84 -3.07 -1.27
CA GLY A 124 0.40 -3.05 -0.49
C GLY A 124 0.66 -4.36 0.27
N GLU A 125 -0.36 -4.93 0.90
CA GLU A 125 -0.29 -6.23 1.58
C GLU A 125 0.07 -7.37 0.62
N LYS A 126 -0.62 -7.44 -0.54
CA LYS A 126 -0.32 -8.45 -1.57
C LYS A 126 1.09 -8.31 -2.13
N TRP A 127 1.54 -7.08 -2.35
CA TRP A 127 2.89 -6.81 -2.80
C TRP A 127 3.91 -7.25 -1.73
N THR A 128 3.66 -6.92 -0.46
CA THR A 128 4.51 -7.33 0.67
C THR A 128 4.63 -8.85 0.74
N ALA A 129 3.51 -9.58 0.67
CA ALA A 129 3.51 -11.03 0.69
C ALA A 129 4.34 -11.63 -0.46
N GLY A 130 4.18 -11.10 -1.68
CA GLY A 130 4.96 -11.54 -2.83
C GLY A 130 6.46 -11.22 -2.70
N CYS A 131 6.80 -10.06 -2.14
CA CYS A 131 8.18 -9.68 -1.83
C CYS A 131 8.79 -10.61 -0.78
N GLU A 132 8.06 -10.90 0.30
CA GLU A 132 8.54 -11.79 1.37
C GLU A 132 8.78 -13.22 0.87
N GLU A 133 7.91 -13.72 0.01
CA GLU A 133 8.03 -15.05 -0.59
C GLU A 133 9.20 -15.12 -1.59
N SER A 134 9.36 -14.08 -2.42
CA SER A 134 10.22 -14.15 -3.60
C SER A 134 11.56 -13.45 -3.46
N LEU A 135 11.72 -12.50 -2.56
CA LEU A 135 12.87 -11.59 -2.54
C LEU A 135 13.64 -11.60 -1.22
N VAL A 136 13.00 -11.94 -0.10
CA VAL A 136 13.69 -11.95 1.20
C VAL A 136 14.86 -12.93 1.19
N GLY A 137 16.01 -12.45 1.69
CA GLY A 137 17.28 -13.18 1.70
C GLY A 137 18.01 -13.17 0.35
N LYS A 138 17.42 -12.64 -0.72
CA LYS A 138 18.13 -12.39 -1.99
C LYS A 138 18.85 -11.06 -1.94
N ILE A 139 19.94 -10.96 -2.71
CA ILE A 139 20.64 -9.70 -2.91
C ILE A 139 19.74 -8.74 -3.68
N GLY A 140 19.56 -7.55 -3.15
CA GLY A 140 18.79 -6.47 -3.76
C GLY A 140 19.62 -5.20 -3.87
N ASP A 141 19.30 -4.37 -4.86
CA ASP A 141 19.92 -3.06 -4.98
C ASP A 141 19.34 -2.08 -3.95
N ARG A 142 20.18 -1.67 -3.00
CA ARG A 142 19.81 -0.71 -1.97
C ARG A 142 19.39 0.64 -2.57
N GLN A 143 19.96 1.04 -3.71
CA GLN A 143 19.60 2.31 -4.36
C GLN A 143 18.18 2.25 -4.93
N SER A 144 17.81 1.17 -5.63
CA SER A 144 16.44 0.92 -6.08
C SER A 144 15.42 0.96 -4.94
N ILE A 145 15.72 0.36 -3.78
CA ILE A 145 14.82 0.37 -2.62
C ILE A 145 14.63 1.80 -2.09
N VAL A 146 15.71 2.56 -1.90
CA VAL A 146 15.62 3.96 -1.43
C VAL A 146 14.89 4.83 -2.45
N CYS A 147 15.15 4.65 -3.73
CA CYS A 147 14.44 5.32 -4.82
C CYS A 147 12.93 5.07 -4.71
N ALA A 148 12.52 3.80 -4.62
CA ALA A 148 11.12 3.41 -4.53
C ALA A 148 10.44 3.99 -3.28
N LEU A 149 11.10 3.93 -2.12
CA LEU A 149 10.59 4.52 -0.87
C LEU A 149 10.42 6.04 -0.94
N SER A 150 11.19 6.72 -1.79
CA SER A 150 11.10 8.18 -1.99
C SER A 150 10.13 8.60 -3.10
N SER A 151 9.57 7.64 -3.83
CA SER A 151 8.70 7.90 -4.97
C SER A 151 7.39 8.58 -4.55
N LYS A 152 6.83 9.40 -5.45
CA LYS A 152 5.58 10.15 -5.20
C LYS A 152 4.39 9.62 -5.99
N THR A 153 4.64 8.73 -6.94
CA THR A 153 3.64 8.16 -7.84
C THR A 153 3.91 6.67 -7.98
N VAL A 154 2.88 5.90 -8.30
CA VAL A 154 3.02 4.45 -8.59
C VAL A 154 4.00 4.21 -9.73
N LYS A 155 3.99 5.09 -10.74
CA LYS A 155 4.91 4.98 -11.87
C LYS A 155 6.38 5.13 -11.43
N ALA A 156 6.70 6.15 -10.64
CA ALA A 156 8.07 6.34 -10.17
C ALA A 156 8.50 5.21 -9.22
N PHE A 157 7.59 4.71 -8.40
CA PHE A 157 7.83 3.53 -7.55
C PHE A 157 8.25 2.33 -8.39
N ASP A 158 7.49 2.03 -9.45
CA ASP A 158 7.74 0.90 -10.34
C ASP A 158 9.05 1.06 -11.13
N GLU A 159 9.31 2.26 -11.65
CA GLU A 159 10.55 2.57 -12.35
C GLU A 159 11.78 2.32 -11.46
N CYS A 160 11.74 2.74 -10.18
CA CYS A 160 12.84 2.51 -9.24
C CYS A 160 13.13 1.01 -9.00
N LEU A 161 12.12 0.15 -9.00
CA LEU A 161 12.27 -1.28 -8.74
C LEU A 161 12.62 -2.09 -9.98
N ASN A 162 12.23 -1.61 -11.17
CA ASN A 162 12.43 -2.29 -12.44
C ASN A 162 13.59 -1.74 -13.27
N THR A 163 14.29 -0.70 -12.80
CA THR A 163 15.55 -0.29 -13.42
C THR A 163 16.55 -1.43 -13.32
N LYS A 164 17.06 -1.88 -14.47
CA LYS A 164 18.23 -2.76 -14.50
C LYS A 164 19.41 -1.97 -13.94
N THR A 165 19.76 -2.20 -12.69
CA THR A 165 20.98 -1.65 -12.09
C THR A 165 22.16 -2.21 -12.88
N GLY A 166 22.64 -1.46 -13.87
CA GLY A 166 23.65 -1.93 -14.83
C GLY A 166 23.96 -1.04 -16.02
N GLU A 167 23.39 0.16 -16.15
CA GLU A 167 23.87 1.16 -17.13
C GLU A 167 24.13 2.49 -16.42
N LYS A 168 25.38 2.66 -15.99
CA LYS A 168 26.04 3.96 -15.90
C LYS A 168 27.46 3.83 -16.41
#